data_AF-A0A6B1I6V0-F1
#
_entry.id   AF-A0A6B1I6V0-F1
#
_cell.length_a   1.000
_cell.length_b   1.000
_cell.length_c   1.000
_cell.angle_alpha   90.00
_cell.angle_beta   90.00
_cell.angle_gamma   90.00
#
_symmetry.space_group_name_H-M   'P 1'
#
loop_
_entity.id
_entity.type
_entity.pdbx_description
1 polymer ?
#
loop_
_entity_poly.entity_id
_entity_poly.type
_entity_poly.pdbx_seq_one_letter_code
_entity_poly.pdbx_strand_id
1 'polypeptide(L)'
;MEILIQELGVEYALASRRLFTDGAEILFDYGDRFCDTEVGHAAMELVVVRNGQGVFAEVISDYLERIDYATDGFAERICVPPFEGGVIVADPKRAAGAPIFARGGARVADAKSLLDAGESARTVSEEYGMPEEHLWDFLRATSSWAA
;
A
#
# COMPACT_ATOMS: atom_id res chain seq x y z
N MET A 1 0.86 -11.12 15.44
CA MET A 1 0.89 -11.86 14.16
C MET A 1 0.11 -13.17 14.25
N GLU A 2 0.52 -14.12 15.10
CA GLU A 2 -0.18 -15.41 15.25
C GLU A 2 -1.67 -15.27 15.60
N ILE A 3 -2.04 -14.32 16.45
CA ILE A 3 -3.44 -14.06 16.79
C ILE A 3 -4.30 -13.71 15.58
N LEU A 4 -3.80 -12.89 14.66
CA LEU A 4 -4.54 -12.52 13.44
C LEU A 4 -4.73 -13.73 12.52
N ILE A 5 -3.72 -14.61 12.45
CA ILE A 5 -3.83 -15.87 11.69
C ILE A 5 -4.90 -16.78 12.31
N GLN A 6 -4.93 -16.89 13.64
CA GLN A 6 -5.89 -17.73 14.37
C GLN A 6 -7.32 -17.19 14.25
N GLU A 7 -7.53 -15.91 14.53
CA GLU A 7 -8.87 -15.29 14.55
C GLU A 7 -9.45 -15.12 13.13
N LEU A 8 -8.62 -14.75 12.15
CA LEU A 8 -9.08 -14.68 10.75
C LEU A 8 -9.13 -16.06 10.08
N GLY A 9 -8.44 -17.07 10.62
CA GLY A 9 -8.41 -18.42 10.05
C GLY A 9 -7.76 -18.48 8.66
N VAL A 10 -6.78 -17.60 8.40
CA VAL A 10 -6.06 -17.52 7.11
C VAL A 10 -4.56 -17.45 7.34
N GLU A 11 -3.80 -18.22 6.57
CA GLU A 11 -2.34 -18.34 6.71
C GLU A 11 -1.62 -17.00 6.55
N TYR A 12 -1.98 -16.24 5.51
CA TYR A 12 -1.40 -14.92 5.22
C TYR A 12 -2.35 -13.80 5.67
N ALA A 13 -2.61 -13.72 6.97
CA ALA A 13 -3.52 -12.74 7.57
C ALA A 13 -3.24 -11.29 7.13
N LEU A 14 -1.98 -10.87 7.10
CA LEU A 14 -1.62 -9.50 6.70
C LEU A 14 -1.88 -9.20 5.22
N ALA A 15 -1.91 -10.21 4.36
CA ALA A 15 -2.19 -10.06 2.94
C ALA A 15 -3.67 -10.29 2.62
N SER A 16 -4.48 -10.70 3.59
CA SER A 16 -5.88 -11.04 3.36
C SER A 16 -6.76 -9.80 3.42
N ARG A 17 -7.72 -9.71 2.49
CA ARG A 17 -8.78 -8.70 2.52
C ARG A 17 -9.58 -8.71 3.82
N ARG A 18 -9.64 -9.87 4.50
CA ARG A 18 -10.32 -10.00 5.79
C ARG A 18 -9.66 -9.21 6.91
N LEU A 19 -8.34 -8.95 6.82
CA LEU A 19 -7.70 -8.03 7.76
C LEU A 19 -8.28 -6.62 7.62
N PHE A 20 -8.53 -6.17 6.39
CA PHE A 20 -9.09 -4.83 6.16
C PHE A 20 -10.52 -4.69 6.69
N THR A 21 -11.34 -5.73 6.53
CA THR A 21 -12.76 -5.67 6.92
C THR A 21 -12.98 -5.97 8.41
N ASP A 22 -12.26 -6.95 8.96
CA ASP A 22 -12.54 -7.54 10.27
C ASP A 22 -11.40 -7.27 11.28
N GLY A 23 -10.22 -6.85 10.80
CA GLY A 23 -9.01 -6.78 11.61
C GLY A 23 -9.04 -5.73 12.71
N ALA A 24 -9.76 -4.62 12.51
CA ALA A 24 -9.86 -3.57 13.52
C ALA A 24 -10.63 -4.04 14.76
N GLU A 25 -11.72 -4.79 14.57
CA GLU A 25 -12.50 -5.38 15.67
C GLU A 25 -11.67 -6.41 16.41
N ILE A 26 -10.98 -7.30 15.69
CA ILE A 26 -10.11 -8.33 16.28
C ILE A 26 -8.98 -7.69 17.11
N LEU A 27 -8.34 -6.65 16.60
CA LEU A 27 -7.26 -5.96 17.31
C LEU A 27 -7.79 -5.19 18.53
N PHE A 28 -8.98 -4.60 18.43
CA PHE A 28 -9.63 -3.94 19.56
C PHE A 28 -9.96 -4.94 20.67
N ASP A 29 -10.65 -6.03 20.35
CA ASP A 29 -11.02 -7.08 21.32
C ASP A 29 -9.80 -7.76 21.95
N TYR A 30 -8.73 -7.92 21.16
CA TYR A 30 -7.46 -8.41 21.67
C TYR A 30 -6.80 -7.40 22.61
N GLY A 31 -6.74 -6.14 22.21
CA GLY A 31 -6.16 -5.05 23.01
C GLY A 31 -6.87 -4.87 24.36
N ASP A 32 -8.20 -4.92 24.37
CA ASP A 32 -9.03 -4.81 25.57
C ASP A 32 -8.79 -5.98 26.54
N ARG A 33 -8.81 -7.22 26.02
CA ARG A 33 -8.60 -8.44 26.81
C ARG A 33 -7.19 -8.57 27.39
N PHE A 34 -6.19 -7.99 26.74
CA PHE A 34 -4.78 -8.03 27.15
C PHE A 34 -4.21 -6.65 27.48
N CYS A 35 -5.05 -5.74 27.98
CA CYS A 35 -4.70 -4.35 28.22
C CYS A 35 -3.52 -4.14 29.19
N ASP A 36 -3.25 -5.08 30.09
CA ASP A 36 -2.10 -5.00 31.00
C ASP A 36 -0.75 -5.42 30.35
N THR A 37 -0.75 -5.73 29.05
CA THR A 37 0.44 -6.22 28.33
C THR A 37 0.91 -5.23 27.27
N GLU A 38 2.21 -5.22 26.97
CA GLU A 38 2.77 -4.40 25.89
C GLU A 38 2.14 -4.72 24.53
N VAL A 39 1.83 -6.00 24.28
CA VAL A 39 1.24 -6.44 23.00
C VAL A 39 -0.21 -5.98 22.88
N GLY A 40 -0.97 -5.99 23.97
CA GLY A 40 -2.32 -5.43 24.01
C GLY A 40 -2.32 -3.92 23.76
N HIS A 41 -1.41 -3.18 24.39
CA HIS A 41 -1.22 -1.75 24.11
C HIS A 41 -0.87 -1.48 22.65
N ALA A 42 0.07 -2.23 22.07
CA ALA A 42 0.43 -2.07 20.66
C ALA A 42 -0.74 -2.36 19.71
N ALA A 43 -1.62 -3.32 20.03
CA ALA A 43 -2.83 -3.55 19.26
C ALA A 43 -3.80 -2.36 19.34
N MET A 44 -3.93 -1.75 20.52
CA MET A 44 -4.76 -0.55 20.73
C MET A 44 -4.23 0.70 20.03
N GLU A 45 -2.92 0.79 19.75
CA GLU A 45 -2.36 1.90 18.96
C GLU A 45 -2.77 1.87 17.48
N LEU A 46 -3.15 0.69 16.97
CA LEU A 46 -3.54 0.52 15.57
C LEU A 46 -5.01 0.85 15.32
N VAL A 47 -5.81 0.99 16.39
CA VAL A 47 -7.26 1.18 16.32
C VAL A 47 -7.72 2.38 17.16
N VAL A 48 -8.86 2.94 16.79
CA VAL A 48 -9.53 4.01 17.52
C VAL A 48 -11.01 3.67 17.66
N VAL A 49 -11.65 4.14 18.72
CA VAL A 49 -13.10 3.96 18.89
C VAL A 49 -13.84 5.03 18.10
N ARG A 50 -14.65 4.63 17.11
CA ARG A 50 -15.60 5.50 16.40
C ARG A 50 -16.99 4.87 16.46
N ASN A 51 -17.99 5.65 16.87
CA ASN A 51 -19.38 5.18 17.01
C ASN A 51 -19.54 3.92 17.88
N GLY A 52 -18.67 3.72 18.87
CA GLY A 52 -18.70 2.54 19.75
C GLY A 52 -18.09 1.27 19.14
N GLN A 53 -17.44 1.36 17.98
CA GLN A 53 -16.72 0.25 17.34
C GLN A 53 -15.23 0.57 17.20
N GLY A 54 -14.38 -0.45 17.34
CA GLY A 54 -12.95 -0.35 17.02
C GLY A 54 -12.76 -0.29 15.50
N VAL A 55 -12.23 0.82 15.00
CA VAL A 55 -11.85 1.00 13.59
C VAL A 55 -10.35 1.24 13.51
N PHE A 56 -9.73 0.93 12.37
CA PHE A 56 -8.32 1.26 12.18
C PHE A 56 -8.09 2.77 12.35
N ALA A 57 -6.94 3.14 12.90
CA ALA A 57 -6.47 4.51 12.84
C ALA A 57 -6.42 4.97 11.36
N GLU A 58 -6.69 6.25 11.12
CA GLU A 58 -6.83 6.82 9.77
C GLU A 58 -5.59 6.53 8.91
N VAL A 59 -4.40 6.75 9.46
CA VAL A 59 -3.13 6.42 8.79
C VAL A 59 -3.07 4.96 8.36
N ILE A 60 -3.50 4.02 9.19
CA ILE A 60 -3.50 2.59 8.84
C ILE A 60 -4.52 2.31 7.74
N SER A 61 -5.70 2.93 7.83
CA SER A 61 -6.76 2.80 6.81
C SER A 61 -6.26 3.28 5.44
N ASP A 62 -5.58 4.44 5.40
CA ASP A 62 -4.99 5.01 4.17
C ASP A 62 -3.97 4.07 3.51
N TYR A 63 -3.24 3.26 4.29
CA TYR A 63 -2.32 2.25 3.76
C TYR A 63 -3.05 0.99 3.29
N LEU A 64 -4.06 0.53 4.03
CA LEU A 64 -4.82 -0.67 3.65
C LEU A 64 -5.66 -0.46 2.38
N GLU A 65 -6.17 0.75 2.16
CA GLU A 65 -6.92 1.14 0.95
C GLU A 65 -6.07 1.10 -0.34
N ARG A 66 -4.74 1.07 -0.21
CA ARG A 66 -3.81 1.00 -1.35
C ARG A 66 -3.61 -0.42 -1.89
N ILE A 67 -4.17 -1.42 -1.22
CA ILE A 67 -4.00 -2.83 -1.59
C ILE A 67 -5.13 -3.25 -2.54
N ASP A 68 -4.74 -3.71 -3.73
CA ASP A 68 -5.67 -4.39 -4.61
C ASP A 68 -5.62 -5.89 -4.34
N TYR A 69 -6.79 -6.49 -4.14
CA TYR A 69 -6.93 -7.90 -3.81
C TYR A 69 -7.38 -8.72 -5.02
N ALA A 70 -6.78 -9.89 -5.20
CA ALA A 70 -7.20 -10.88 -6.20
C ALA A 70 -8.54 -11.53 -5.83
N THR A 71 -9.04 -12.38 -6.73
CA THR A 71 -10.30 -13.12 -6.55
C THR A 71 -10.25 -14.13 -5.41
N ASP A 72 -9.06 -14.58 -5.00
CA ASP A 72 -8.84 -15.44 -3.83
C ASP A 72 -8.84 -14.67 -2.50
N GLY A 73 -8.94 -13.34 -2.55
CA GLY A 73 -9.00 -12.47 -1.38
C GLY A 73 -7.64 -12.12 -0.79
N PHE A 74 -6.53 -12.42 -1.46
CA PHE A 74 -5.19 -12.01 -1.06
C PHE A 74 -4.66 -10.84 -1.89
N ALA A 75 -3.74 -10.07 -1.31
CA ALA A 75 -3.10 -8.93 -1.94
C ALA A 75 -2.42 -9.35 -3.26
N GLU A 76 -2.81 -8.71 -4.35
CA GLU A 76 -2.25 -8.95 -5.69
C GLU A 76 -1.20 -7.89 -6.05
N ARG A 77 -1.49 -6.63 -5.72
CA ARG A 77 -0.62 -5.49 -5.99
C ARG A 77 -0.89 -4.37 -4.99
N ILE A 78 0.08 -3.48 -4.83
CA ILE A 78 0.00 -2.36 -3.90
C ILE A 78 0.29 -1.05 -4.65
N CYS A 79 -0.55 -0.05 -4.43
CA CYS A 79 -0.32 1.32 -4.90
C CYS A 79 0.76 1.99 -4.04
N VAL A 80 1.88 2.37 -4.65
CA VAL A 80 3.06 2.86 -3.94
C VAL A 80 2.84 4.32 -3.51
N PRO A 81 3.00 4.68 -2.23
CA PRO A 81 2.96 6.07 -1.79
C PRO A 81 4.10 6.92 -2.37
N PRO A 82 3.91 8.24 -2.56
CA PRO A 82 2.68 9.01 -2.31
C PRO A 82 1.70 8.98 -3.50
N PHE A 83 1.91 8.12 -4.49
CA PHE A 83 1.12 8.13 -5.72
C PHE A 83 -0.31 7.68 -5.48
N GLU A 84 -1.26 8.47 -5.96
CA GLU A 84 -2.68 8.18 -5.94
C GLU A 84 -3.12 7.46 -7.21
N GLY A 85 -4.34 6.90 -7.22
CA GLY A 85 -4.96 6.33 -8.42
C GLY A 85 -4.23 5.12 -9.02
N GLY A 86 -3.28 4.51 -8.29
CA GLY A 86 -2.49 3.38 -8.79
C GLY A 86 -1.57 3.73 -9.95
N VAL A 87 -1.10 4.98 -10.05
CA VAL A 87 -0.16 5.41 -11.09
C VAL A 87 1.13 4.59 -11.03
N ILE A 88 1.66 4.37 -9.82
CA ILE A 88 2.79 3.48 -9.57
C ILE A 88 2.33 2.35 -8.65
N VAL A 89 2.62 1.12 -9.07
CA VAL A 89 2.26 -0.10 -8.35
C VAL A 89 3.47 -1.01 -8.16
N ALA A 90 3.45 -1.78 -7.08
CA ALA A 90 4.28 -2.96 -6.91
C ALA A 90 3.41 -4.19 -7.18
N ASP A 91 3.77 -4.97 -8.18
CA ASP A 91 3.05 -6.17 -8.63
C ASP A 91 4.05 -7.33 -8.77
N PRO A 92 4.01 -8.36 -7.91
CA PRO A 92 4.94 -9.49 -7.97
C PRO A 92 4.98 -10.22 -9.32
N LYS A 93 3.90 -10.17 -10.10
CA LYS A 93 3.78 -10.82 -11.41
C LYS A 93 4.45 -10.01 -12.52
N ARG A 94 4.87 -8.76 -12.25
CA ARG A 94 5.48 -7.84 -13.21
C ARG A 94 6.79 -7.29 -12.66
N ALA A 95 7.84 -7.23 -13.49
CA ALA A 95 9.14 -6.69 -13.08
C ALA A 95 9.68 -7.25 -11.74
N ALA A 96 9.34 -8.51 -11.41
CA ALA A 96 9.67 -9.16 -10.13
C ALA A 96 9.26 -8.35 -8.88
N GLY A 97 8.14 -7.62 -8.93
CA GLY A 97 7.65 -6.82 -7.81
C GLY A 97 8.31 -5.45 -7.65
N ALA A 98 9.25 -5.08 -8.52
CA ALA A 98 9.80 -3.74 -8.53
C ALA A 98 8.69 -2.70 -8.84
N PRO A 99 8.75 -1.49 -8.27
CA PRO A 99 7.80 -0.43 -8.60
C PRO A 99 7.80 -0.11 -10.10
N ILE A 100 6.60 -0.12 -10.68
CA ILE A 100 6.37 0.18 -12.10
C ILE A 100 5.29 1.24 -12.25
N PHE A 101 5.34 2.00 -13.34
CA PHE A 101 4.17 2.74 -13.82
C PHE A 101 3.12 1.73 -14.29
N ALA A 102 1.91 1.80 -13.72
CA ALA A 102 0.88 0.80 -14.00
C ALA A 102 0.53 0.75 -15.48
N ARG A 103 0.44 1.92 -16.12
CA ARG A 103 0.37 2.10 -17.57
C ARG A 103 1.76 2.12 -18.19
N GLY A 104 1.95 1.44 -19.31
CA GLY A 104 3.25 1.29 -19.98
C GLY A 104 4.16 0.24 -19.35
N GLY A 105 4.14 0.09 -18.01
CA GLY A 105 4.90 -0.94 -17.31
C GLY A 105 6.39 -0.67 -17.17
N ALA A 106 6.83 0.55 -17.47
CA ALA A 106 8.18 1.01 -17.19
C ALA A 106 8.50 0.85 -15.71
N ARG A 107 9.69 0.31 -15.39
CA ARG A 107 10.16 0.37 -14.01
C ARG A 107 10.45 1.82 -13.66
N VAL A 108 10.07 2.21 -12.46
CA VAL A 108 10.31 3.57 -11.95
C VAL A 108 11.80 3.91 -12.02
N ALA A 109 12.68 2.95 -11.72
CA ALA A 109 14.13 3.11 -11.80
C ALA A 109 14.63 3.43 -13.22
N ASP A 110 14.02 2.84 -14.26
CA ASP A 110 14.47 3.01 -15.64
C ASP A 110 14.00 4.35 -16.19
N ALA A 111 12.74 4.72 -15.93
CA ALA A 111 12.21 6.05 -16.26
C ALA A 111 12.99 7.15 -15.53
N LYS A 112 13.29 6.96 -14.23
CA LYS A 112 14.10 7.90 -13.46
C LYS A 112 15.49 8.07 -14.08
N SER A 113 16.13 6.97 -14.48
CA SER A 113 17.48 7.02 -15.07
C SER A 113 17.53 7.85 -16.35
N LEU A 114 16.49 7.77 -17.19
CA LEU A 114 16.39 8.62 -18.39
C LEU A 114 16.19 10.10 -18.04
N LEU A 115 15.29 10.40 -17.10
CA LEU A 115 15.03 11.77 -16.64
C LEU A 115 16.29 12.39 -16.01
N ASP A 116 17.01 11.63 -15.19
CA ASP A 116 18.27 12.05 -14.59
C ASP A 116 19.37 12.31 -15.65
N ALA A 117 19.31 11.59 -16.78
CA ALA A 117 20.20 11.81 -17.92
C ALA A 117 19.82 13.04 -18.78
N GLY A 118 18.74 13.75 -18.42
CA GLY A 118 18.28 14.95 -19.10
C GLY A 118 17.25 14.70 -20.21
N GLU A 119 16.73 13.48 -20.33
CA GLU A 119 15.62 13.21 -21.25
C GLU A 119 14.34 13.91 -20.83
N SER A 120 13.54 14.33 -21.81
CA SER A 120 12.28 15.01 -21.54
C SER A 120 11.19 14.03 -21.09
N ALA A 121 10.25 14.48 -20.24
CA ALA A 121 9.10 13.68 -19.84
C ALA A 121 8.29 13.17 -21.05
N ARG A 122 8.16 13.98 -22.10
CA ARG A 122 7.51 13.57 -23.35
C ARG A 122 8.23 12.41 -24.02
N THR A 123 9.55 12.48 -24.16
CA THR A 123 10.35 11.39 -24.76
C THR A 123 10.15 10.09 -23.99
N VAL A 124 10.24 10.15 -22.66
CA VAL A 124 10.06 8.98 -21.78
C VAL A 124 8.63 8.44 -21.84
N SER A 125 7.64 9.32 -21.93
CA SER A 125 6.22 8.98 -22.09
C SER A 125 5.97 8.22 -23.39
N GLU A 126 6.53 8.70 -24.50
CA GLU A 126 6.43 8.08 -25.82
C GLU A 126 7.14 6.72 -25.86
N GLU A 127 8.36 6.62 -25.32
CA GLU A 127 9.16 5.39 -25.28
C GLU A 127 8.43 4.24 -24.58
N TYR A 128 7.81 4.54 -23.42
CA TYR A 128 7.15 3.53 -22.61
C TYR A 128 5.64 3.45 -22.81
N GLY A 129 5.06 4.26 -23.70
CA GLY A 129 3.62 4.28 -23.95
C GLY A 129 2.79 4.59 -22.69
N MET A 130 3.23 5.54 -21.87
CA MET A 130 2.53 5.95 -20.64
C MET A 130 2.10 7.43 -20.71
N PRO A 131 1.04 7.85 -20.00
CA PRO A 131 0.66 9.26 -19.94
C PRO A 131 1.77 10.15 -19.38
N GLU A 132 2.04 11.29 -20.04
CA GLU A 132 3.06 12.25 -19.59
C GLU A 132 2.75 12.79 -18.18
N GLU A 133 1.47 12.92 -17.83
CA GLU A 133 0.99 13.32 -16.49
C GLU A 133 1.55 12.45 -15.36
N HIS A 134 1.70 11.14 -15.59
CA HIS A 134 2.25 10.22 -14.59
C HIS A 134 3.72 10.53 -14.27
N LEU A 135 4.50 10.94 -15.28
CA LEU A 135 5.89 11.34 -15.09
C LEU A 135 5.98 12.67 -14.36
N TRP A 136 5.06 13.59 -14.62
CA TRP A 136 4.98 14.85 -13.89
C TRP A 136 4.59 14.66 -12.42
N ASP A 137 3.65 13.76 -12.13
CA ASP A 137 3.32 13.36 -10.75
C ASP A 137 4.54 12.75 -10.04
N PHE A 138 5.25 11.85 -10.73
CA PHE A 138 6.50 11.26 -10.25
C PHE A 138 7.57 12.30 -9.89
N LEU A 139 7.82 13.25 -10.80
CA LEU A 139 8.81 14.32 -10.58
C LEU A 139 8.42 15.25 -9.43
N ARG A 140 7.13 15.62 -9.31
CA ARG A 140 6.63 16.44 -8.19
C ARG A 140 6.82 15.74 -6.85
N ALA A 141 6.40 14.49 -6.76
CA ALA A 141 6.50 13.71 -5.53
C ALA A 141 7.96 13.54 -5.08
N THR A 142 8.86 13.17 -6.01
CA THR A 142 10.28 12.95 -5.70
C THR A 142 11.03 14.24 -5.36
N SER A 143 10.65 15.37 -5.97
CA SER A 143 11.23 16.69 -5.63
C SER A 143 10.78 17.17 -4.24
N SER A 144 9.53 16.91 -3.85
CA SER A 144 9.00 17.28 -2.53
C SER A 144 9.63 16.51 -1.37
N TRP A 145 10.23 15.36 -1.65
CA TRP A 145 10.87 14.49 -0.66
C TRP A 145 12.39 14.74 -0.52
N ALA A 146 12.98 15.53 -1.41
CA ALA A 146 14.39 15.91 -1.38
C ALA A 146 14.64 17.27 -0.68
N ALA A 147 13.58 17.91 -0.17
CA ALA A 147 13.60 19.17 0.57
C ALA A 147 13.33 18.93 2.06
#